data_AF-A0A7W8F8L6-F1
#
_entry.id   AF-A0A7W8F8L6-F1
#
_cell.length_a   1.000
_cell.length_b   1.000
_cell.length_c   1.000
_cell.angle_alpha   90.00
_cell.angle_beta   90.00
_cell.angle_gamma   90.00
#
_symmetry.space_group_name_H-M   'P 1'
#
loop_
_entity.id
_entity.type
_entity.pdbx_description
1 polymer ?
#
loop_
_entity_poly.entity_id
_entity_poly.type
_entity_poly.pdbx_seq_one_letter_code
_entity_poly.pdbx_strand_id
1 'polypeptide(L)'
;MSDLVGDVRHLSPSAQEALRLRAVAALAAGRDREDVVAVFGVSLKAVDKWWAKWQAGGREALVMRPRGKPVGVHQVLGEAEQAAVRQAVLDHRPCDVGLSGQLWTRRLVGELIVKLYRVRLTDPGVGKYLRR
;
A
#
# COMPACT_ATOMS: atom_id res chain seq x y z
N MET A 1 -0.99 -35.45 -7.13
CA MET A 1 -2.12 -34.60 -7.57
C MET A 1 -2.27 -33.44 -6.58
N SER A 2 -1.32 -32.49 -6.56
CA SER A 2 -1.35 -31.32 -5.67
C SER A 2 -1.35 -30.05 -6.51
N ASP A 3 -2.32 -29.96 -7.40
CA ASP A 3 -2.71 -28.72 -8.05
C ASP A 3 -4.22 -28.63 -7.86
N LEU A 4 -4.67 -27.54 -7.22
CA LEU A 4 -6.06 -27.05 -7.03
C LEU A 4 -6.31 -26.51 -5.61
N VAL A 5 -5.38 -25.71 -5.08
CA VAL A 5 -5.72 -24.63 -4.13
C VAL A 5 -4.94 -23.42 -4.61
N GLY A 6 -5.65 -22.40 -5.12
CA GLY A 6 -5.02 -21.20 -5.68
C GLY A 6 -3.99 -20.62 -4.70
N ASP A 7 -2.81 -20.26 -5.22
CA ASP A 7 -1.69 -19.80 -4.40
C ASP A 7 -2.17 -18.69 -3.46
N VAL A 8 -2.17 -19.00 -2.15
CA VAL A 8 -2.63 -18.12 -1.07
C VAL A 8 -1.96 -16.74 -1.12
N ARG A 9 -0.78 -16.64 -1.75
CA ARG A 9 -0.07 -15.37 -2.01
C ARG A 9 -0.84 -14.42 -2.92
N HIS A 10 -1.75 -14.91 -3.75
CA HIS A 10 -2.59 -14.13 -4.66
C HIS A 10 -3.92 -13.68 -4.04
N LEU A 11 -4.26 -14.15 -2.83
CA LEU A 11 -5.43 -13.66 -2.11
C LEU A 11 -5.26 -12.18 -1.72
N SER A 12 -6.37 -11.46 -1.63
CA SER A 12 -6.37 -10.09 -1.10
C SER A 12 -5.78 -10.06 0.34
N PRO A 13 -5.20 -8.94 0.78
CA PRO A 13 -4.63 -8.85 2.13
C PRO A 13 -5.60 -9.25 3.24
N SER A 14 -6.87 -8.84 3.11
CA SER A 14 -7.94 -9.19 4.07
C SER A 14 -8.27 -10.69 4.04
N ALA A 15 -8.29 -11.33 2.87
CA ALA A 15 -8.52 -12.76 2.75
C ALA A 15 -7.36 -13.57 3.35
N GLN A 16 -6.11 -13.14 3.14
CA GLN A 16 -4.96 -13.78 3.79
C GLN A 16 -5.00 -13.62 5.32
N GLU A 17 -5.45 -12.47 5.83
CA GLU A 17 -5.62 -12.26 7.28
C GLU A 17 -6.70 -13.17 7.87
N ALA A 18 -7.88 -13.22 7.24
CA ALA A 18 -8.96 -14.10 7.67
C ALA A 18 -8.52 -15.58 7.70
N LEU A 19 -7.73 -16.01 6.71
CA LEU A 19 -7.15 -17.34 6.66
C LEU A 19 -6.25 -17.63 7.87
N ARG A 20 -5.31 -16.72 8.18
CA ARG A 20 -4.41 -16.86 9.34
C ARG A 20 -5.18 -16.96 10.64
N LEU A 21 -6.18 -16.09 10.82
CA LEU A 21 -7.00 -16.06 12.04
C LEU A 21 -7.81 -17.36 12.21
N ARG A 22 -8.39 -17.89 11.13
CA ARG A 22 -9.13 -19.16 11.17
C ARG A 22 -8.23 -20.36 11.45
N ALA A 23 -7.06 -20.42 10.81
CA ALA A 23 -6.09 -21.50 11.03
C ALA A 23 -5.61 -21.52 12.49
N VAL A 24 -5.30 -20.35 13.07
CA VAL A 24 -4.88 -20.24 14.46
C VAL A 24 -6.02 -20.51 15.44
N ALA A 25 -7.25 -20.10 15.13
CA ALA A 25 -8.41 -20.44 15.95
C ALA A 25 -8.65 -21.96 15.99
N ALA A 26 -8.43 -22.67 14.88
CA ALA A 26 -8.52 -24.13 14.85
C ALA A 26 -7.45 -24.80 15.72
N LEU A 27 -6.20 -24.31 15.69
CA LEU A 27 -5.14 -24.78 16.58
C LEU A 27 -5.46 -24.49 18.06
N ALA A 28 -5.96 -23.29 18.36
CA ALA A 28 -6.34 -22.92 19.73
C ALA A 28 -7.51 -23.76 20.25
N ALA A 29 -8.38 -24.26 19.36
CA ALA A 29 -9.44 -25.22 19.68
C ALA A 29 -8.95 -26.67 19.81
N GLY A 30 -7.64 -26.91 19.71
CA GLY A 30 -7.03 -28.23 19.91
C GLY A 30 -6.96 -29.11 18.66
N ARG A 31 -7.17 -28.56 17.45
CA ARG A 31 -6.91 -29.33 16.22
C ARG A 31 -5.42 -29.49 15.96
N ASP A 32 -5.06 -30.64 15.40
CA ASP A 32 -3.69 -30.92 14.98
C ASP A 32 -3.26 -30.07 13.78
N ARG A 33 -1.95 -29.87 13.63
CA ARG A 33 -1.39 -29.00 12.60
C ARG A 33 -1.60 -29.57 11.20
N GLU A 34 -1.52 -30.88 11.08
CA GLU A 34 -1.73 -31.65 9.86
C GLU A 34 -3.17 -31.48 9.36
N ASP A 35 -4.14 -31.52 10.27
CA ASP A 35 -5.54 -31.25 9.97
C ASP A 35 -5.75 -29.81 9.48
N VAL A 36 -5.11 -28.84 10.13
CA VAL A 36 -5.18 -27.43 9.72
C VAL A 36 -4.54 -27.23 8.33
N VAL A 37 -3.42 -27.89 8.05
CA VAL A 37 -2.79 -27.89 6.72
C VAL A 37 -3.75 -28.43 5.66
N ALA A 38 -4.40 -29.57 5.93
CA ALA A 38 -5.33 -30.21 5.00
C ALA A 38 -6.59 -29.36 4.76
N VAL A 39 -7.20 -28.83 5.83
CA VAL A 39 -8.45 -28.04 5.75
C VAL A 39 -8.25 -26.70 5.05
N PHE A 40 -7.13 -26.02 5.31
CA PHE A 40 -6.89 -24.67 4.81
C PHE A 40 -5.98 -24.61 3.58
N GLY A 41 -5.41 -25.73 3.14
CA GLY A 41 -4.56 -25.80 1.95
C GLY A 41 -3.28 -24.97 2.08
N VAL A 42 -2.69 -24.92 3.27
CA VAL A 42 -1.50 -24.12 3.60
C VAL A 42 -0.34 -25.01 4.00
N SER A 43 0.91 -24.53 3.89
CA SER A 43 2.05 -25.34 4.33
C SER A 43 2.17 -25.40 5.85
N LEU A 44 2.68 -26.51 6.38
CA LEU A 44 2.96 -26.69 7.81
C LEU A 44 3.82 -25.56 8.37
N LYS A 45 4.85 -25.15 7.62
CA LYS A 45 5.73 -24.02 7.97
C LYS A 45 4.98 -22.69 8.12
N ALA A 46 3.93 -22.47 7.31
CA ALA A 46 3.09 -21.26 7.45
C ALA A 46 2.27 -21.31 8.73
N VAL A 47 1.67 -22.47 9.02
CA VAL A 47 0.89 -22.74 10.24
C VAL A 47 1.76 -22.52 11.49
N ASP A 48 2.96 -23.10 11.54
CA ASP A 48 3.89 -22.93 12.66
C ASP A 48 4.29 -21.47 12.87
N LYS A 49 4.57 -20.76 11.78
CA LYS A 49 4.91 -19.33 11.84
C LYS A 49 3.76 -18.50 12.40
N TRP A 50 2.52 -18.79 12.00
CA TRP A 50 1.34 -18.08 12.52
C TRP A 50 1.09 -18.41 13.97
N TRP A 51 1.25 -19.68 14.36
CA TRP A 51 1.10 -20.12 15.74
C TRP A 51 2.12 -19.44 16.67
N ALA A 52 3.40 -19.46 16.30
CA ALA A 52 4.44 -18.78 17.08
C ALA A 52 4.16 -17.27 17.21
N LYS A 53 3.71 -16.63 16.13
CA LYS A 53 3.38 -15.20 16.13
C LYS A 53 2.17 -14.89 17.01
N TRP A 54 1.17 -15.77 17.03
CA TRP A 54 0.00 -15.66 17.90
C TRP A 54 0.35 -15.86 19.38
N GLN A 55 1.19 -16.85 19.69
CA GLN A 55 1.68 -17.07 21.06
C GLN A 55 2.45 -15.85 21.59
N ALA A 56 3.19 -15.15 20.73
CA ALA A 56 3.97 -13.97 21.11
C ALA A 56 3.16 -12.67 21.25
N GLY A 57 2.02 -12.53 20.57
CA GLY A 57 1.31 -11.24 20.52
C GLY A 57 -0.18 -11.31 20.20
N GLY A 58 -0.79 -12.47 20.40
CA GLY A 58 -2.22 -12.71 20.27
C GLY A 58 -2.76 -12.40 18.87
N ARG A 59 -4.04 -12.02 18.83
CA ARG A 59 -4.78 -11.73 17.60
C ARG A 59 -4.14 -10.57 16.81
N GLU A 60 -3.73 -9.50 17.49
CA GLU A 60 -3.15 -8.31 16.86
C GLU A 60 -1.87 -8.61 16.09
N ALA A 61 -1.09 -9.60 16.54
CA ALA A 61 0.09 -10.03 15.84
C ALA A 61 -0.23 -10.68 14.47
N LEU A 62 -1.44 -11.18 14.24
CA LEU A 62 -1.85 -11.77 12.96
C LEU A 62 -2.55 -10.80 12.02
N VAL A 63 -3.02 -9.65 12.54
CA VAL A 63 -3.64 -8.58 11.76
C VAL A 63 -2.64 -8.05 10.73
N MET A 64 -3.09 -7.80 9.51
CA MET A 64 -2.25 -7.18 8.50
C MET A 64 -1.95 -5.73 8.90
N ARG A 65 -0.67 -5.41 9.01
CA ARG A 65 -0.22 -4.02 8.92
C ARG A 65 -0.18 -3.60 7.45
N PRO A 66 -0.53 -2.35 7.11
CA PRO A 66 -0.37 -1.84 5.75
C PRO A 66 1.04 -2.14 5.23
N ARG A 67 1.13 -2.80 4.08
CA ARG A 67 2.41 -3.07 3.42
C ARG A 67 2.81 -1.84 2.60
N GLY A 68 4.09 -1.49 2.64
CA GLY A 68 4.65 -0.33 1.93
C GLY A 68 4.88 0.88 2.84
N LYS A 69 5.57 1.90 2.32
CA LYS A 69 5.75 3.16 3.05
C LYS A 69 4.39 3.83 3.26
N PRO A 70 4.05 4.30 4.47
CA PRO A 70 2.80 5.01 4.68
C PRO A 70 2.67 6.18 3.71
N VAL A 71 1.45 6.42 3.23
CA VAL A 71 1.13 7.60 2.43
C VAL A 71 1.49 8.84 3.26
N GLY A 72 2.30 9.76 2.71
CA GLY A 72 2.79 10.94 3.46
C GLY A 72 4.27 10.88 3.79
N VAL A 73 4.81 9.69 4.03
CA VAL A 73 6.17 9.54 4.57
C VAL A 73 7.22 9.80 3.48
N HIS A 74 8.14 10.73 3.76
CA HIS A 74 9.15 11.27 2.82
C HIS A 74 8.58 11.93 1.56
N GLN A 75 7.33 12.40 1.59
CA GLN A 75 6.86 13.33 0.56
C GLN A 75 7.51 14.68 0.79
N VAL A 76 7.94 15.33 -0.29
CA VAL A 76 8.61 16.64 -0.19
C VAL A 76 7.60 17.77 -0.03
N LEU A 77 6.38 17.58 -0.55
CA LEU A 77 5.24 18.46 -0.29
C LEU A 77 4.24 17.80 0.66
N GLY A 78 3.72 18.60 1.59
CA GLY A 78 2.58 18.25 2.42
C GLY A 78 1.27 18.17 1.63
N GLU A 79 0.21 17.66 2.25
CA GLU A 79 -1.08 17.45 1.58
C GLU A 79 -1.73 18.75 1.09
N ALA A 80 -1.69 19.81 1.91
CA ALA A 80 -2.21 21.12 1.54
C ALA A 80 -1.47 21.73 0.33
N GLU A 81 -0.15 21.57 0.27
CA GLU A 81 0.67 22.05 -0.84
C GLU A 81 0.39 21.26 -2.12
N GLN A 82 0.19 19.94 -2.02
CA GLN A 82 -0.24 19.11 -3.15
C GLN A 82 -1.62 19.55 -3.67
N ALA A 83 -2.57 19.82 -2.77
CA ALA A 83 -3.89 20.32 -3.14
C ALA A 83 -3.81 21.69 -3.83
N ALA A 84 -2.99 22.61 -3.32
CA ALA A 84 -2.78 23.92 -3.92
C ALA A 84 -2.16 23.81 -5.33
N VAL A 85 -1.20 22.91 -5.55
CA VAL A 85 -0.64 22.66 -6.89
C VAL A 85 -1.70 22.12 -7.84
N ARG A 86 -2.53 21.15 -7.41
CA ARG A 86 -3.64 20.63 -8.24
C ARG A 86 -4.63 21.72 -8.57
N GLN A 87 -5.00 22.53 -7.59
CA GLN A 87 -5.95 23.63 -7.78
C GLN A 87 -5.40 24.67 -8.76
N ALA A 88 -4.13 25.06 -8.63
CA ALA A 88 -3.48 25.96 -9.58
C ALA A 88 -3.43 25.40 -11.02
N VAL A 89 -3.28 24.07 -11.17
CA VAL A 89 -3.33 23.40 -12.49
C VAL A 89 -4.74 23.41 -13.08
N LEU A 90 -5.78 23.35 -12.26
CA LEU A 90 -7.19 23.40 -12.69
C LEU A 90 -7.63 24.84 -13.03
N ASP A 91 -7.22 25.81 -12.23
CA ASP A 91 -7.72 27.19 -12.30
C ASP A 91 -6.95 28.05 -13.31
N HIS A 92 -5.75 27.63 -13.71
CA HIS A 92 -4.86 28.43 -14.54
C HIS A 92 -4.26 27.62 -15.68
N ARG A 93 -3.86 28.29 -16.75
CA ARG A 93 -2.94 27.75 -17.76
C ARG A 93 -1.50 28.05 -17.34
N PRO A 94 -0.49 27.34 -17.88
CA PRO A 94 0.90 27.61 -17.53
C PRO A 94 1.32 29.06 -17.78
N CYS A 95 0.84 29.68 -18.87
CA CYS A 95 1.12 31.07 -19.19
C CYS A 95 0.54 32.07 -18.17
N ASP A 96 -0.61 31.77 -17.58
CA ASP A 96 -1.26 32.63 -16.58
C ASP A 96 -0.44 32.71 -15.27
N VAL A 97 0.41 31.70 -15.02
CA VAL A 97 1.36 31.67 -13.90
C VAL A 97 2.81 31.96 -14.32
N GLY A 98 3.01 32.50 -15.53
CA GLY A 98 4.31 32.92 -16.04
C GLY A 98 5.25 31.78 -16.45
N LEU A 99 4.70 30.66 -16.92
CA LEU A 99 5.45 29.55 -17.51
C LEU A 99 5.27 29.51 -19.03
N SER A 100 6.32 29.10 -19.75
CA SER A 100 6.31 29.01 -21.21
C SER A 100 5.62 27.73 -21.69
N GLY A 101 4.30 27.80 -21.88
CA GLY A 101 3.50 26.72 -22.46
C GLY A 101 2.00 27.02 -22.44
N GLN A 102 1.26 26.39 -23.35
CA GLN A 102 -0.19 26.57 -23.46
C GLN A 102 -0.99 25.49 -22.71
N LEU A 103 -0.37 24.33 -22.47
CA LEU A 103 -0.98 23.16 -21.83
C LEU A 103 -0.09 22.66 -20.70
N TRP A 104 -0.70 22.13 -19.65
CA TRP A 104 0.02 21.51 -18.56
C TRP A 104 0.73 20.23 -19.00
N THR A 105 2.04 20.22 -18.78
CA THR A 105 2.89 19.02 -18.89
C THR A 105 3.50 18.73 -17.52
N ARG A 106 3.93 17.50 -17.27
CA ARG A 106 4.60 17.15 -15.99
C ARG A 106 5.81 18.03 -15.70
N ARG A 107 6.59 18.37 -16.73
CA ARG A 107 7.69 19.33 -16.64
C ARG A 107 7.23 20.70 -16.13
N LEU A 108 6.18 21.27 -16.75
CA LEU A 108 5.66 22.59 -16.36
C LEU A 108 5.05 22.59 -14.96
N VAL A 109 4.40 21.49 -14.55
CA VAL A 109 3.93 21.34 -13.17
C VAL A 109 5.13 21.25 -12.20
N GLY A 110 6.22 20.58 -12.59
CA GLY A 110 7.47 20.58 -11.83
C GLY A 110 8.06 21.99 -11.67
N GLU A 111 8.04 22.80 -12.73
CA GLU A 111 8.46 24.21 -12.68
C GLU A 111 7.57 25.06 -11.77
N LEU A 112 6.24 24.84 -11.80
CA LEU A 112 5.31 25.47 -10.87
C LEU A 112 5.64 25.13 -9.42
N ILE A 113 5.93 23.86 -9.12
CA ILE A 113 6.30 23.41 -7.77
C ILE A 113 7.60 24.06 -7.31
N VAL A 114 8.60 24.17 -8.19
CA VAL A 114 9.84 24.89 -7.89
C VAL A 114 9.57 26.38 -7.63
N LYS A 115 8.66 27.00 -8.38
CA LYS A 115 8.30 28.41 -8.23
C LYS A 115 7.60 28.69 -6.89
N LEU A 116 6.65 27.85 -6.49
CA LEU A 116 5.85 28.02 -5.28
C LEU A 116 6.58 27.59 -4.00
N TYR A 117 7.29 26.46 -4.04
CA TYR A 117 7.80 25.78 -2.84
C TYR A 117 9.33 25.59 -2.83
N ARG A 118 10.04 26.01 -3.89
CA ARG A 118 11.51 25.83 -4.04
C ARG A 118 11.99 24.38 -3.97
N VAL A 119 11.07 23.45 -4.19
CA VAL A 119 11.30 22.00 -4.19
C VAL A 119 11.42 21.49 -5.62
N ARG A 120 12.41 20.64 -5.89
CA ARG A 120 12.52 19.91 -7.17
C ARG A 120 11.95 18.50 -7.02
N LEU A 121 11.04 18.15 -7.93
CA LEU A 121 10.55 16.80 -8.09
C LEU A 121 10.98 16.25 -9.44
N THR A 122 11.15 14.94 -9.52
CA THR A 122 11.30 14.24 -10.80
C THR A 122 9.96 14.15 -11.52
N ASP A 123 9.96 14.05 -12.85
CA ASP A 123 8.73 13.87 -13.65
C ASP A 123 7.80 12.75 -13.14
N PRO A 124 8.31 11.56 -12.75
CA PRO A 124 7.47 10.54 -12.10
C PRO A 124 6.93 10.97 -10.73
N GLY A 125 7.70 11.75 -9.97
CA GLY A 125 7.27 12.32 -8.68
C GLY A 125 6.10 13.29 -8.85
N VAL A 126 6.18 14.19 -9.83
CA VAL A 126 5.08 15.09 -10.21
C VAL A 126 3.84 14.29 -10.61
N GLY A 127 4.02 13.27 -11.45
CA GLY A 127 2.91 12.40 -11.86
C GLY A 127 2.21 11.68 -10.70
N LYS A 128 2.95 11.31 -9.65
CA LYS A 128 2.38 10.69 -8.43
C LYS A 128 1.53 11.67 -7.63
N TYR A 129 1.91 12.95 -7.59
CA TYR A 129 1.14 13.98 -6.88
C TYR A 129 -0.15 14.35 -7.61
N LEU A 130 -0.14 14.33 -8.94
CA LEU A 130 -1.32 14.63 -9.76
C LEU A 130 -2.33 13.48 -9.85
N ARG A 131 -1.93 12.22 -9.59
CA ARG A 131 -2.82 11.05 -9.65
C ARG A 131 -3.70 10.91 -8.39
N ARG A 132 -3.32 11.56 -7.30
CA ARG A 132 -4.00 11.51 -6.01
C ARG A 132 -4.93 12.70 -5.87
#